data_AF-A0AAC9M198-F1
#
_entry.id   AF-A0AAC9M198-F1
#
_cell.length_a   1.000
_cell.length_b   1.000
_cell.length_c   1.000
_cell.angle_alpha   90.00
_cell.angle_beta   90.00
_cell.angle_gamma   90.00
#
_symmetry.space_group_name_H-M   'P 1'
#
loop_
_entity.id
_entity.type
_entity.pdbx_description
1 polymer ?
#
loop_
_entity_poly.entity_id
_entity_poly.type
_entity_poly.pdbx_seq_one_letter_code
_entity_poly.pdbx_strand_id
1 'polypeptide(L)'
;MKESQSLTNNLLMEVYFLSNRLRNIKQSYKTTENKALKERLFTENKNIFKRVNEIYKIAVLLNKNKEKINFSNLLFEITKRTLNENKFESNLFFL
;
A
#
# COMPACT_ATOMS: atom_id res chain seq x y z
N MET A 1 -17.22 -6.33 19.02
CA MET A 1 -16.20 -7.28 18.52
C MET A 1 -16.34 -7.62 17.03
N LYS A 2 -17.54 -7.79 16.47
CA LYS A 2 -17.72 -8.12 15.02
C LYS A 2 -17.30 -6.99 14.06
N GLU A 3 -17.54 -5.73 14.43
CA GLU A 3 -17.25 -4.57 13.56
C GLU A 3 -15.76 -4.30 13.37
N SER A 4 -14.93 -4.42 14.41
CA SER A 4 -13.48 -4.18 14.30
C SER A 4 -12.78 -5.27 13.46
N GLN A 5 -13.26 -6.51 13.53
CA GLN A 5 -12.79 -7.60 12.66
C GLN A 5 -13.21 -7.35 11.21
N SER A 6 -14.45 -6.90 10.97
CA SER A 6 -14.93 -6.52 9.64
C SER A 6 -14.09 -5.38 9.03
N LEU A 7 -13.82 -4.32 9.81
CA LEU A 7 -12.96 -3.21 9.36
C LEU A 7 -11.55 -3.67 9.01
N THR A 8 -10.93 -4.47 9.88
CA THR A 8 -9.56 -4.97 9.66
C THR A 8 -9.48 -5.83 8.39
N ASN A 9 -10.48 -6.69 8.17
CA ASN A 9 -10.56 -7.52 6.96
C ASN A 9 -10.74 -6.67 5.70
N ASN A 10 -11.60 -5.65 5.73
CA ASN A 10 -11.79 -4.74 4.60
C ASN A 10 -10.50 -4.00 4.26
N LEU A 11 -9.79 -3.49 5.28
CA LEU A 11 -8.51 -2.81 5.09
C LEU A 11 -7.43 -3.76 4.57
N LEU A 12 -7.41 -5.02 5.02
CA LEU A 12 -6.49 -6.03 4.49
C LEU A 12 -6.74 -6.27 3.00
N MET A 13 -8.00 -6.50 2.62
CA MET A 13 -8.38 -6.69 1.21
C MET A 13 -8.03 -5.48 0.35
N GLU A 14 -8.28 -4.28 0.86
CA GLU A 14 -7.92 -3.03 0.19
C GLU A 14 -6.40 -2.97 -0.05
N VAL A 15 -5.58 -3.21 0.98
CA VAL A 15 -4.12 -3.16 0.86
C VAL A 15 -3.60 -4.21 -0.11
N TYR A 16 -4.17 -5.42 -0.14
CA TYR A 16 -3.82 -6.43 -1.14
C TYR A 16 -4.07 -5.95 -2.57
N PHE A 17 -5.25 -5.39 -2.84
CA PHE A 17 -5.58 -4.84 -4.14
C PHE A 17 -4.63 -3.70 -4.54
N LEU A 18 -4.41 -2.76 -3.62
CA LEU A 18 -3.52 -1.61 -3.84
C LEU A 18 -2.07 -2.06 -4.08
N SER A 19 -1.58 -3.06 -3.35
CA SER A 19 -0.22 -3.59 -3.51
C SER A 19 -0.02 -4.25 -4.88
N ASN A 20 -1.02 -5.00 -5.36
CA ASN A 20 -1.00 -5.55 -6.72
C ASN A 20 -1.02 -4.43 -7.77
N ARG A 21 -1.82 -3.39 -7.56
CA ARG A 21 -1.90 -2.25 -8.48
C ARG A 21 -0.59 -1.47 -8.56
N LEU A 22 0.10 -1.25 -7.45
CA LEU A 22 1.44 -0.65 -7.43
C LEU A 22 2.44 -1.46 -8.26
N ARG A 23 2.44 -2.80 -8.13
CA ARG A 23 3.31 -3.68 -8.94
C ARG A 23 3.00 -3.59 -10.43
N ASN A 24 1.72 -3.55 -10.80
CA ASN A 24 1.30 -3.42 -12.19
C ASN A 24 1.69 -2.06 -12.77
N ILE A 25 1.47 -0.97 -12.03
CA ILE A 25 1.89 0.38 -12.42
C ILE A 25 3.40 0.43 -12.65
N LYS A 26 4.18 -0.13 -11.73
CA LYS A 26 5.65 -0.20 -11.86
C LYS A 26 6.07 -0.92 -13.15
N GLN A 27 5.48 -2.08 -13.42
CA GLN A 27 5.82 -2.83 -14.63
C GLN A 27 5.45 -2.03 -15.88
N SER A 28 4.24 -1.50 -15.95
CA SER A 28 3.77 -0.68 -17.08
C SER A 28 4.59 0.59 -17.29
N TYR A 29 5.01 1.25 -16.20
CA TYR A 29 5.83 2.46 -16.26
C TYR A 29 7.21 2.15 -16.86
N LYS A 30 7.81 1.00 -16.50
CA LYS A 30 9.10 0.56 -17.04
C LYS A 30 9.04 0.20 -18.51
N THR A 31 7.94 -0.37 -18.98
CA THR A 31 7.84 -0.92 -20.34
C THR A 31 7.27 0.06 -21.36
N THR A 32 6.53 1.09 -20.93
CA THR A 32 5.93 2.04 -21.87
C THR A 32 6.91 3.11 -22.33
N GLU A 33 6.83 3.49 -23.60
CA GLU A 33 7.53 4.68 -24.15
C GLU A 33 6.62 5.92 -24.17
N ASN A 34 5.32 5.75 -23.93
CA ASN A 34 4.35 6.85 -23.97
C ASN A 34 4.51 7.77 -22.75
N LYS A 35 4.97 9.01 -22.99
CA LYS A 35 5.21 10.01 -21.95
C LYS A 35 3.95 10.38 -21.16
N ALA A 36 2.83 10.63 -21.86
CA ALA A 36 1.57 10.98 -21.20
C ALA A 36 1.05 9.83 -20.32
N LEU A 37 1.26 8.58 -20.74
CA LEU A 37 0.92 7.42 -19.92
C LEU A 37 1.82 7.32 -18.68
N LYS A 38 3.13 7.58 -18.81
CA LYS A 38 4.05 7.63 -17.65
C LYS A 38 3.60 8.64 -16.60
N GLU A 39 3.22 9.84 -17.00
CA GLU A 39 2.74 10.88 -16.07
C GLU A 39 1.47 10.45 -15.31
N ARG A 40 0.52 9.82 -16.03
CA ARG A 40 -0.70 9.27 -15.41
C ARG A 40 -0.38 8.16 -14.41
N LEU A 41 0.46 7.21 -14.81
CA LEU A 41 0.92 6.11 -13.96
C LEU A 41 1.65 6.63 -12.71
N PHE A 42 2.49 7.65 -12.85
CA PHE A 42 3.17 8.29 -11.72
C PHE A 42 2.19 8.94 -10.73
N THR A 43 1.22 9.69 -11.26
CA THR A 43 0.19 10.35 -10.44
C THR A 43 -0.65 9.33 -9.69
N GLU A 44 -1.05 8.26 -10.37
CA GLU A 44 -1.80 7.16 -9.79
C GLU A 44 -1.00 6.43 -8.69
N ASN A 45 0.27 6.13 -8.96
CA ASN A 45 1.19 5.53 -7.98
C ASN A 45 1.25 6.37 -6.69
N LYS A 46 1.38 7.69 -6.82
CA LYS A 46 1.41 8.63 -5.68
C LYS A 46 0.12 8.59 -4.87
N ASN A 47 -1.04 8.54 -5.54
CA ASN A 47 -2.34 8.47 -4.88
C ASN A 47 -2.53 7.15 -4.12
N ILE A 48 -2.16 6.03 -4.74
CA ILE A 48 -2.24 4.72 -4.09
C ILE A 48 -1.29 4.65 -2.90
N PHE A 49 -0.05 5.14 -3.05
CA PHE A 49 0.92 5.17 -1.96
C PHE A 49 0.40 5.99 -0.77
N LYS A 50 -0.22 7.15 -1.02
CA LYS A 50 -0.86 7.96 0.02
C LYS A 50 -1.95 7.16 0.74
N ARG A 51 -2.80 6.44 0.01
CA ARG A 51 -3.85 5.60 0.60
C ARG A 51 -3.29 4.47 1.46
N VAL A 52 -2.28 3.76 0.99
CA VAL A 52 -1.60 2.72 1.80
C VAL A 52 -1.01 3.31 3.08
N ASN A 53 -0.47 4.53 3.03
CA ASN A 53 0.06 5.21 4.21
C ASN A 53 -1.04 5.62 5.21
N GLU A 54 -2.22 6.00 4.74
CA GLU A 54 -3.38 6.24 5.60
C GLU A 54 -3.81 4.94 6.31
N ILE A 55 -3.88 3.82 5.58
CA ILE A 55 -4.23 2.51 6.15
C ILE A 55 -3.15 2.06 7.17
N TYR A 56 -1.87 2.31 6.89
CA TYR A 56 -0.78 2.05 7.84
C TYR A 56 -0.99 2.79 9.17
N LYS A 57 -1.35 4.08 9.12
CA LYS A 57 -1.66 4.86 10.34
C LYS A 57 -2.83 4.27 11.12
N ILE A 58 -3.87 3.81 10.42
CA ILE A 58 -5.00 3.11 11.06
C ILE A 58 -4.52 1.79 11.70
N ALA A 59 -3.70 1.02 11.00
CA ALA A 59 -3.16 -0.24 11.47
C ALA A 59 -2.32 -0.07 12.75
N VAL A 60 -1.51 1.01 12.83
CA VAL A 60 -0.77 1.38 14.05
C VAL A 60 -1.72 1.57 15.23
N LEU A 61 -2.85 2.24 15.03
CA LEU A 61 -3.84 2.48 16.09
C LEU A 61 -4.60 1.21 16.49
N LEU A 62 -4.80 0.29 15.56
CA LEU A 62 -5.45 -1.00 15.81
C LEU A 62 -4.51 -2.02 16.46
N ASN A 63 -3.20 -1.92 16.21
CA ASN A 63 -2.17 -2.82 16.73
C ASN A 63 -1.67 -2.38 18.13
N LYS A 64 -2.58 -2.31 19.10
CA LYS A 64 -2.25 -1.95 20.50
C LYS A 64 -1.87 -3.14 21.38
N ASN A 65 -2.31 -4.36 21.02
CA ASN A 65 -2.04 -5.58 21.78
C ASN A 65 -1.04 -6.48 21.04
N LYS A 66 0.23 -6.41 21.45
CA LYS A 66 1.38 -7.09 20.79
C LYS A 66 1.51 -8.58 21.12
N GLU A 67 0.77 -9.10 22.10
CA GLU A 67 1.02 -10.41 22.69
C GLU A 67 0.47 -11.62 21.89
N LYS A 68 -0.39 -11.39 20.88
CA LYS A 68 -0.89 -12.45 19.99
C LYS A 68 -0.91 -12.01 18.54
N ILE A 69 -0.46 -12.88 17.64
CA ILE A 69 -0.66 -12.74 16.19
C ILE A 69 -2.16 -12.62 15.93
N ASN A 70 -2.57 -11.50 15.36
CA ASN A 70 -3.96 -11.21 15.00
C ASN A 70 -4.00 -10.44 13.66
N PHE A 71 -5.20 -10.28 13.09
CA PHE A 71 -5.37 -9.61 11.79
C PHE A 71 -4.90 -8.15 11.78
N SER A 72 -4.93 -7.44 12.93
CA SER A 72 -4.41 -6.07 13.03
C SER A 72 -2.88 -6.05 12.92
N ASN A 73 -2.18 -7.03 13.50
CA ASN A 73 -0.73 -7.18 13.33
C ASN A 73 -0.39 -7.49 11.86
N LEU A 74 -1.17 -8.37 11.22
CA LEU A 74 -1.00 -8.67 9.80
C LEU A 74 -1.18 -7.43 8.93
N LEU A 75 -2.24 -6.64 9.19
CA LEU A 75 -2.49 -5.39 8.47
C LEU A 75 -1.32 -4.41 8.64
N PHE A 76 -0.80 -4.28 9.85
CA PHE A 76 0.35 -3.45 10.14
C PHE A 76 1.60 -3.89 9.37
N GLU A 77 1.94 -5.19 9.38
CA GLU A 77 3.13 -5.68 8.69
C GLU A 77 3.01 -5.59 7.16
N ILE A 78 1.85 -5.91 6.59
CA ILE A 78 1.64 -5.81 5.13
C ILE A 78 1.74 -4.35 4.69
N THR A 79 1.06 -3.43 5.37
CA THR A 79 1.12 -2.00 5.00
C THR A 79 2.52 -1.43 5.13
N LYS A 80 3.23 -1.76 6.22
CA LYS A 80 4.64 -1.38 6.43
C LYS A 80 5.54 -1.90 5.29
N ARG A 81 5.38 -3.16 4.91
CA ARG A 81 6.13 -3.78 3.81
C ARG A 81 5.82 -3.10 2.48
N THR A 82 4.54 -2.90 2.14
CA THR A 82 4.13 -2.22 0.90
C THR A 82 4.72 -0.82 0.82
N LEU A 83 4.71 -0.05 1.91
CA LEU A 83 5.34 1.27 1.94
C LEU A 83 6.86 1.19 1.70
N ASN A 84 7.55 0.26 2.36
CA ASN A 84 9.00 0.13 2.23
C ASN A 84 9.43 -0.28 0.81
N GLU A 85 8.72 -1.23 0.19
CA GLU A 85 8.98 -1.68 -1.18
C GLU A 85 8.85 -0.51 -2.19
N ASN A 86 7.91 0.42 -1.95
CA ASN A 86 7.64 1.53 -2.86
C ASN A 86 8.41 2.83 -2.52
N LYS A 87 8.96 2.95 -1.31
CA LYS A 87 9.76 4.12 -0.87
C LYS A 87 11.10 4.21 -1.59
N PHE A 88 11.68 3.08 -2.00
CA PHE A 88 12.92 3.05 -2.79
C PHE A 88 12.72 3.59 -4.22
N GLU A 89 11.50 3.54 -4.74
CA GLU A 89 11.19 3.93 -6.12
C GLU A 89 10.94 5.42 -6.30
N SER A 90 10.53 6.13 -5.23
CA SER A 90 10.57 7.60 -5.22
C SER A 90 11.99 8.17 -5.30
N ASN A 91 13.06 7.35 -5.22
CA ASN A 91 14.41 7.80 -5.51
C ASN A 91 14.89 7.36 -6.90
N LEU A 92 14.38 6.24 -7.44
CA LEU A 92 14.79 5.74 -8.77
C LEU A 92 14.01 6.35 -9.95
N PHE A 93 12.76 6.79 -9.76
CA PHE A 93 11.96 7.43 -10.83
C PHE A 93 12.17 8.95 -10.94
N PHE A 94 13.15 9.48 -10.20
CA PHE A 94 13.52 10.91 -10.20
C PHE A 94 14.88 11.18 -10.86
N LEU A 95 15.46 10.17 -11.52
CA LEU A 95 16.60 10.27 -12.44
C LEU A 95 16.10 10.08 -13.88
#